data_AF-A0A6A4GAU1-F1
#
_entry.id   AF-A0A6A4GAU1-F1
#
_cell.length_a   1.000
_cell.length_b   1.000
_cell.length_c   1.000
_cell.angle_alpha   90.00
_cell.angle_beta   90.00
_cell.angle_gamma   90.00
#
_symmetry.space_group_name_H-M   'P 1'
#
loop_
_entity.id
_entity.type
_entity.pdbx_description
1 polymer ?
#
loop_
_entity_poly.entity_id
_entity_poly.type
_entity_poly.pdbx_seq_one_letter_code
_entity_poly.pdbx_strand_id
1 'polypeptide(L)' 'VRNLLSPIRRIPLELLSGIFQLSCTPEDGWDSSHDIVNRISVLCRVCIAWRRAALSTPQLW' A
#
# COMPACT_ATOMS: atom_id res chain seq x y z
N VAL A 1 6.25 8.80 -28.54
CA VAL A 1 5.11 8.71 -27.59
C VAL A 1 5.22 7.40 -26.81
N ARG A 2 5.49 7.44 -25.50
CA ARG A 2 5.10 6.42 -24.47
C ARG A 2 6.04 6.37 -23.25
N ASN A 3 6.05 7.45 -22.47
CA ASN A 3 6.16 7.33 -21.02
C ASN A 3 4.74 7.26 -20.39
N LEU A 4 3.83 6.48 -21.02
CA LEU A 4 2.42 6.38 -20.64
C LEU A 4 2.17 5.35 -19.51
N LEU A 5 3.22 4.69 -19.03
CA LEU A 5 3.13 3.73 -17.94
C LEU A 5 3.78 4.36 -16.72
N SER A 6 2.95 4.75 -15.75
CA SER A 6 3.41 5.18 -14.44
C SER A 6 4.47 4.19 -13.92
N PRO A 7 5.61 4.66 -13.38
CA PRO A 7 6.66 3.80 -12.81
C PRO A 7 6.12 2.78 -11.81
N ILE A 8 5.02 3.11 -11.14
CA ILE A 8 4.30 2.24 -10.20
C ILE A 8 3.77 0.95 -10.82
N ARG A 9 3.57 0.90 -12.14
CA ARG A 9 3.16 -0.32 -12.86
C ARG A 9 4.34 -1.25 -13.17
N ARG A 10 5.58 -0.77 -13.00
CA ARG A 10 6.83 -1.51 -13.25
C ARG A 10 7.51 -1.95 -11.96
N ILE A 11 7.05 -1.44 -10.83
CA ILE A 11 7.51 -1.83 -9.50
C ILE A 11 6.93 -3.21 -9.16
N PRO A 12 7.77 -4.19 -8.78
CA PRO A 12 7.32 -5.47 -8.23
C PRO A 12 6.42 -5.28 -7.01
N LEU A 13 5.49 -6.22 -6.80
CA LEU A 13 4.51 -6.13 -5.73
C LEU A 13 5.19 -6.10 -4.35
N GLU A 14 6.31 -6.80 -4.21
CA GLU A 14 7.11 -6.92 -2.99
C GLU A 14 7.71 -5.57 -2.59
N LEU A 15 8.20 -4.80 -3.57
CA LEU A 15 8.75 -3.46 -3.30
C LEU A 15 7.64 -2.48 -2.93
N LEU A 16 6.48 -2.57 -3.58
CA LEU A 16 5.32 -1.75 -3.24
C LEU A 16 4.82 -2.06 -1.82
N SER A 17 4.83 -3.34 -1.44
CA SER A 17 4.49 -3.82 -0.10
C SER A 17 5.48 -3.29 0.95
N GLY A 18 6.78 -3.33 0.65
CA GLY A 18 7.81 -2.76 1.51
C GLY A 18 7.68 -1.24 1.71
N ILE A 19 7.31 -0.50 0.65
CA ILE A 19 7.02 0.94 0.76
C ILE A 19 5.85 1.17 1.73
N PHE A 20 4.77 0.39 1.61
CA PHE A 20 3.61 0.53 2.49
C PHE A 20 3.97 0.20 3.94
N GLN A 21 4.74 -0.86 4.20
CA GLN A 21 5.18 -1.18 5.56
C GLN A 21 6.00 -0.03 6.15
N LEU A 22 6.94 0.55 5.41
CA LEU A 22 7.77 1.64 5.92
C LEU A 22 7.00 2.96 6.09
N SER A 23 6.02 3.22 5.23
CA SER A 23 5.33 4.53 5.17
C SER A 23 4.00 4.56 5.92
N CYS A 24 3.39 3.39 6.16
CA CYS A 24 2.07 3.28 6.78
C CYS A 24 2.10 2.72 8.20
N THR A 25 3.26 2.23 8.69
CA THR A 25 3.43 1.83 10.09
C THR A 25 3.43 3.06 10.98
N PRO A 26 2.52 3.18 11.96
CA PRO A 26 2.53 4.30 12.90
C PRO A 26 3.72 4.22 13.86
N GLU A 27 4.25 5.37 14.25
CA GLU A 27 5.39 5.49 15.18
C GLU A 27 5.05 4.93 16.58
N ASP A 28 3.77 5.06 16.99
CA ASP A 28 3.24 4.59 18.27
C ASP A 28 2.56 3.20 18.20
N GLY A 29 2.65 2.52 17.04
CA GLY A 29 1.96 1.26 16.80
C GLY A 29 0.52 1.40 16.29
N TRP A 30 -0.13 0.27 15.99
CA TRP A 30 -1.47 0.21 15.37
C TRP A 30 -2.56 0.46 16.43
N ASP A 31 -2.62 1.69 16.92
CA ASP A 31 -3.31 2.03 18.18
C ASP A 31 -4.85 2.00 18.10
N SER A 32 -5.44 1.84 16.91
CA SER A 32 -6.87 1.53 16.78
C SER A 32 -7.19 0.78 15.49
N SER A 33 -8.06 -0.24 15.57
CA SER A 33 -8.57 -0.99 14.41
C SER A 33 -9.25 -0.09 13.36
N HIS A 34 -9.78 1.06 13.78
CA HIS A 34 -10.42 2.04 12.90
C HIS A 34 -9.41 2.76 11.99
N ASP A 35 -8.18 3.02 12.47
CA ASP A 35 -7.11 3.66 11.69
C ASP A 35 -6.58 2.70 10.60
N ILE A 36 -6.48 1.41 10.93
CA ILE A 36 -6.04 0.34 10.00
C ILE A 36 -6.94 0.27 8.77
N VAL A 37 -8.25 0.14 8.98
CA VAL A 37 -9.24 -0.01 7.91
C VAL A 37 -9.25 1.23 7.02
N ASN A 38 -9.13 2.42 7.60
CA ASN A 38 -9.13 3.66 6.84
C ASN A 38 -7.87 3.79 5.96
N ARG A 39 -6.68 3.46 6.50
CA ARG A 39 -5.41 3.47 5.74
C ARG A 39 -5.41 2.46 4.59
N ILE A 40 -5.81 1.21 4.86
CA ILE A 40 -5.94 0.17 3.82
C ILE A 40 -6.94 0.60 2.74
N SER A 41 -8.07 1.19 3.14
CA SER A 41 -9.09 1.72 2.21
C SER A 41 -8.51 2.81 1.29
N VAL A 42 -7.70 3.73 1.82
CA VAL A 42 -7.02 4.76 1.02
C VAL A 42 -6.09 4.12 -0.01
N LEU A 43 -5.24 3.17 0.40
CA LEU A 43 -4.33 2.46 -0.52
C LEU A 43 -5.10 1.72 -1.64
N CYS A 44 -6.20 1.05 -1.27
CA CYS A 44 -7.03 0.29 -2.20
C CYS A 44 -7.78 1.14 -3.23
N ARG A 45 -7.93 2.45 -2.99
CA ARG A 45 -8.61 3.40 -3.89
C ARG A 45 -7.67 4.03 -4.92
N VAL A 46 -6.35 3.93 -4.76
CA VAL A 46 -5.38 4.56 -5.69
C VAL A 46 -5.36 3.86 -7.05
N CYS A 47 -5.08 2.56 -7.08
CA CYS A 47 -5.11 1.76 -8.30
C CYS A 47 -5.17 0.25 -8.00
N ILE A 48 -5.39 -0.57 -9.04
CA ILE A 48 -5.44 -2.04 -8.91
C ILE A 48 -4.14 -2.62 -8.36
N ALA A 49 -2.98 -2.10 -8.77
CA ALA A 49 -1.68 -2.58 -8.27
C ALA A 49 -1.51 -2.32 -6.77
N TRP A 50 -1.89 -1.13 -6.30
CA TRP A 50 -1.84 -0.77 -4.88
C TRP A 50 -2.81 -1.60 -4.05
N ARG A 51 -4.02 -1.83 -4.57
CA ARG A 51 -4.99 -2.72 -3.92
C ARG A 51 -4.44 -4.13 -3.75
N ARG A 52 -3.81 -4.69 -4.80
CA ARG A 52 -3.19 -6.01 -4.73
C ARG A 52 -2.07 -6.04 -3.69
N ALA A 53 -1.17 -5.07 -3.68
CA ALA A 53 -0.07 -5.02 -2.71
C ALA A 53 -0.60 -4.88 -1.28
N ALA A 54 -1.54 -3.97 -1.04
CA ALA A 54 -2.12 -3.75 0.28
C ALA A 54 -2.80 -5.02 0.84
N LEU A 55 -3.61 -5.71 0.03
CA LEU A 55 -4.30 -6.94 0.45
C LEU A 55 -3.37 -8.15 0.55
N SER A 56 -2.25 -8.16 -0.17
CA SER A 56 -1.24 -9.24 -0.11
C SER A 56 -0.16 -9.01 0.95
N THR A 57 -0.26 -7.96 1.78
CA THR A 57 0.73 -7.65 2.82
C THR A 57 0.14 -7.85 4.21
N PRO A 58 0.34 -9.01 4.85
CA PRO A 58 -0.14 -9.32 6.20
C PRO A 58 0.21 -8.31 7.27
N GLN A 59 1.36 -7.65 7.12
CA GLN A 59 1.90 -6.72 8.10
C GLN A 59 1.17 -5.36 8.11
N LEU A 60 0.20 -5.16 7.21
CA LEU A 60 -0.59 -3.93 7.13
C LEU A 60 -1.96 -4.02 7.82
N TRP A 61 -2.30 -5.14 8.44
CA TRP A 61 -3.55 -5.38 9.18
C TRP A 61 -3.27 -6.06 10.51
#